data_AF-A0A926SQW6-F1
#
_entry.id   AF-A0A926SQW6-F1
#
_cell.length_a   1.000
_cell.length_b   1.000
_cell.length_c   1.000
_cell.angle_alpha   90.00
_cell.angle_beta   90.00
_cell.angle_gamma   90.00
#
_symmetry.space_group_name_H-M   'P 1'
#
loop_
_entity.id
_entity.type
_entity.pdbx_description
1 polymer ?
#
loop_
_entity_poly.entity_id
_entity_poly.type
_entity_poly.pdbx_seq_one_letter_code
_entity_poly.pdbx_strand_id
1 'polypeptide(L)' 'MKRLLYFALVIASFVLFTVNIQPIQAQSNCDPSYPDVCIAPAPPDLDCGEIPHRNFRVVGGDPHGFDRDRDGIGCEL' A
#
# COMPACT_ATOMS: atom_id res chain seq x y z
N MET A 1 -49.36 -4.91 -3.19
CA MET A 1 -48.73 -3.69 -3.76
C MET A 1 -47.48 -3.24 -2.98
N LYS A 2 -47.52 -3.13 -1.64
CA LYS A 2 -46.36 -2.71 -0.81
C LYS A 2 -45.16 -3.67 -0.84
N ARG A 3 -45.39 -4.98 -0.99
CA ARG A 3 -44.31 -5.99 -1.10
C ARG A 3 -43.52 -5.87 -2.40
N LEU A 4 -44.17 -5.59 -3.53
CA LEU A 4 -43.48 -5.36 -4.81
C LEU A 4 -42.61 -4.09 -4.75
N LEU A 5 -43.15 -3.01 -4.15
CA LEU A 5 -42.41 -1.76 -3.95
C LEU A 5 -41.22 -1.94 -2.99
N TYR A 6 -41.40 -2.73 -1.94
CA TYR A 6 -40.35 -3.05 -0.97
C TYR A 6 -39.22 -3.85 -1.62
N PHE A 7 -39.55 -4.89 -2.39
CA PHE A 7 -38.54 -5.63 -3.16
C PHE A 7 -37.81 -4.68 -4.11
N ALA A 8 -38.52 -3.87 -4.92
CA ALA A 8 -37.91 -2.89 -5.83
C ALA A 8 -36.94 -1.91 -5.13
N LEU A 9 -37.26 -1.46 -3.92
CA LEU A 9 -36.37 -0.61 -3.11
C LEU A 9 -35.13 -1.36 -2.62
N VAL A 10 -35.27 -2.62 -2.17
CA VAL A 10 -34.13 -3.42 -1.71
C VAL A 10 -33.17 -3.77 -2.86
N ILE A 11 -33.68 -4.14 -4.04
CA ILE A 11 -32.82 -4.38 -5.22
C ILE A 11 -32.13 -3.08 -5.69
N ALA A 12 -32.82 -1.93 -5.73
CA ALA A 12 -32.19 -0.66 -6.08
C ALA A 12 -31.10 -0.25 -5.08
N SER A 13 -31.31 -0.48 -3.77
CA SER A 13 -30.29 -0.23 -2.75
C SER A 13 -29.12 -1.22 -2.79
N PHE A 14 -29.37 -2.49 -3.13
CA PHE A 14 -28.30 -3.51 -3.23
C PHE A 14 -27.43 -3.29 -4.49
N VAL A 15 -28.04 -2.89 -5.60
CA VAL A 15 -27.33 -2.56 -6.86
C VAL A 15 -26.45 -1.31 -6.71
N LEU A 16 -26.86 -0.32 -5.90
CA LEU A 16 -26.03 0.86 -5.59
C LEU A 16 -24.87 0.54 -4.63
N PHE A 17 -24.96 -0.53 -3.84
CA PHE A 17 -23.92 -0.92 -2.88
C PHE A 17 -22.84 -1.82 -3.52
N THR A 18 -23.18 -2.61 -4.54
CA THR A 18 -22.24 -3.55 -5.20
C THR A 18 -21.46 -2.97 -6.38
N VAL A 19 -21.86 -1.81 -6.92
CA VAL A 19 -21.13 -1.13 -8.02
C VAL A 19 -20.04 -0.17 -7.55
N ASN A 20 -19.72 -0.13 -6.25
CA ASN A 20 -18.50 0.52 -5.77
C ASN A 20 -17.28 -0.40 -5.98
N ILE A 21 -17.12 -0.86 -7.22
CA ILE A 21 -15.85 -1.44 -7.64
C ILE A 21 -14.99 -0.20 -7.88
N GLN A 22 -14.05 0.04 -6.97
CA GLN A 22 -12.93 0.95 -7.22
C GLN A 22 -11.72 0.07 -7.57
N PRO A 23 -11.59 -0.47 -8.80
CA PRO A 23 -10.38 -1.18 -9.13
C PRO A 23 -9.39 -0.19 -9.75
N ILE A 24 -8.12 -0.40 -9.41
CA ILE A 24 -6.92 0.37 -9.79
C ILE A 24 -6.52 1.43 -8.75
N GLN A 25 -6.09 0.97 -7.58
CA GLN A 25 -4.94 1.57 -6.88
C GLN A 25 -3.70 0.72 -7.17
N ALA A 26 -3.43 0.47 -8.45
CA ALA A 26 -2.28 -0.30 -8.90
C ALA A 26 -1.32 0.61 -9.66
N GLN A 27 -0.83 1.67 -9.02
CA GLN A 27 0.44 2.31 -9.36
C GLN A 27 0.86 3.24 -8.19
N SER A 28 2.07 3.03 -7.67
CA SER A 28 2.84 3.87 -6.71
C SER A 28 2.37 3.99 -5.25
N ASN A 29 2.44 2.89 -4.48
CA ASN A 29 2.57 2.96 -3.01
C ASN A 29 3.97 2.57 -2.53
N CYS A 30 4.97 2.53 -3.42
CA CYS A 30 6.36 2.26 -3.04
C CYS A 30 7.09 3.59 -2.84
N ASP A 31 7.91 3.68 -1.81
CA ASP A 31 8.75 4.84 -1.54
C ASP A 31 9.89 4.93 -2.56
N PRO A 32 10.10 6.10 -3.20
CA PRO A 32 11.15 6.26 -4.21
C PRO A 32 12.58 6.12 -3.66
N SER A 33 12.76 6.15 -2.33
CA SER A 33 14.06 5.94 -1.68
C SER A 33 14.55 4.50 -1.79
N TYR A 34 13.68 3.55 -2.14
CA TYR A 34 14.00 2.12 -2.29
C TYR A 34 13.67 1.63 -3.71
N PRO A 35 14.42 2.05 -4.74
CA PRO A 35 14.03 1.87 -6.14
C PRO A 35 13.99 0.41 -6.65
N ASP A 36 14.63 -0.53 -5.93
CA ASP A 36 14.69 -1.93 -6.34
C ASP A 36 13.65 -2.82 -5.64
N VAL A 37 13.03 -2.34 -4.57
CA VAL A 37 12.11 -3.10 -3.72
C VAL A 37 10.89 -2.25 -3.39
N CYS A 38 9.70 -2.85 -3.36
CA CYS A 38 8.51 -2.08 -2.99
C CYS A 38 8.34 -2.05 -1.48
N ILE A 39 8.69 -0.92 -0.86
CA ILE A 39 8.43 -0.66 0.56
C ILE A 39 7.51 0.56 0.66
N ALA A 40 6.48 0.51 1.51
CA ALA A 40 5.55 1.61 1.68
C ALA A 40 6.23 2.86 2.28
N PRO A 41 5.83 4.09 1.94
CA PRO A 41 6.32 5.30 2.60
C PRO A 41 6.02 5.30 4.11
N ALA A 42 6.90 5.90 4.91
CA ALA A 42 6.63 6.16 6.33
C ALA A 42 5.55 7.26 6.48
N PRO A 43 4.73 7.24 7.55
CA PRO A 43 4.62 6.24 8.63
C PRO A 43 3.68 5.05 8.30
N PRO A 44 3.79 3.88 8.98
CA PRO A 44 4.69 3.60 10.12
C PRO A 44 6.16 3.52 9.71
N ASP A 45 7.05 3.72 10.68
CA ASP A 45 8.47 3.41 10.52
C ASP A 45 8.64 1.89 10.53
N LEU A 46 9.27 1.35 9.50
CA LEU A 46 9.50 -0.09 9.35
C LEU A 46 10.95 -0.41 9.66
N ASP A 47 11.20 -1.42 10.48
CA ASP A 47 12.53 -1.94 10.74
C ASP A 47 12.92 -3.05 9.76
N CYS A 48 14.23 -3.32 9.62
CA CYS A 48 14.74 -4.45 8.82
C CYS A 48 14.13 -5.81 9.23
N GLY A 49 13.71 -5.97 10.49
CA GLY A 49 13.04 -7.18 10.97
C GLY A 49 11.60 -7.35 10.47
N GLU A 50 10.97 -6.27 9.99
CA GLU A 50 9.56 -6.23 9.59
C GLU A 50 9.37 -6.41 8.08
N ILE A 51 10.46 -6.31 7.31
CA ILE A 51 10.47 -6.51 5.87
C ILE A 51 11.32 -7.71 5.45
N PRO A 52 11.00 -8.38 4.33
CA PRO A 52 11.77 -9.52 3.83
C PRO A 52 13.02 -9.11 3.03
N HIS A 53 13.21 -7.82 2.75
CA HIS A 53 14.28 -7.32 1.87
C HIS A 53 15.60 -7.10 2.62
N ARG A 54 16.72 -7.43 1.99
CA ARG A 54 18.09 -7.26 2.51
C ARG A 54 19.01 -6.80 1.40
N ASN A 55 20.09 -6.09 1.75
CA ASN A 55 21.12 -5.62 0.83
C ASN A 55 20.54 -4.92 -0.41
N PHE A 56 19.56 -4.04 -0.23
CA PHE A 56 18.91 -3.32 -1.33
C PHE A 56 19.42 -1.89 -1.43
N ARG A 57 19.34 -1.31 -2.62
CA ARG A 57 19.80 0.07 -2.84
C ARG A 57 18.90 1.06 -2.10
N VAL A 58 19.51 1.96 -1.34
CA VAL A 58 18.87 3.14 -0.74
C VAL A 58 19.35 4.38 -1.47
N VAL A 59 18.41 5.28 -1.80
CA VAL A 59 18.69 6.56 -2.44
C VAL A 59 17.96 7.70 -1.72
N GLY A 60 18.57 8.88 -1.67
CA GLY A 60 17.91 10.07 -1.14
C GLY A 60 17.84 10.09 0.39
N GLY A 61 16.64 10.23 0.94
CA GLY A 61 16.41 10.63 2.34
C GLY A 61 16.27 9.51 3.36
N ASP A 62 16.21 8.25 2.90
CA ASP A 62 16.04 7.05 3.74
C ASP A 62 14.96 7.19 4.85
N PRO A 63 13.67 7.33 4.49
CA PRO A 63 12.61 7.65 5.47
C PRO A 63 12.41 6.63 6.59
N HIS A 64 12.83 5.37 6.40
CA HIS A 64 12.78 4.30 7.41
C HIS A 64 14.13 4.03 8.07
N GLY A 65 15.19 4.74 7.66
CA GLY A 65 16.52 4.56 8.27
C GLY A 65 17.16 3.19 8.02
N PHE A 66 16.90 2.56 6.86
CA PHE A 66 17.45 1.24 6.53
C PHE A 66 18.95 1.24 6.26
N ASP A 67 19.53 2.39 5.86
CA ASP A 67 20.95 2.60 5.54
C ASP A 67 21.58 3.57 6.56
N ARG A 68 21.92 3.02 7.73
CA ARG A 68 22.31 3.83 8.90
C ARG A 68 23.72 4.39 8.79
N ASP A 69 24.62 3.69 8.11
CA ASP A 69 26.00 4.10 7.85
C ASP A 69 26.19 4.88 6.54
N ARG A 70 25.14 4.94 5.71
CA ARG A 70 25.00 5.81 4.52
C ARG A 70 25.91 5.41 3.37
N ASP A 71 26.09 4.11 3.19
CA ASP A 71 26.89 3.58 2.08
C ASP A 71 26.05 3.32 0.81
N GLY A 72 24.72 3.50 0.91
CA GLY A 72 23.75 3.29 -0.15
C GLY A 72 23.09 1.90 -0.13
N ILE A 73 23.37 1.08 0.89
CA ILE A 73 22.85 -0.28 1.03
C ILE A 73 22.03 -0.40 2.32
N GLY A 74 20.74 -0.73 2.17
CA GLY A 74 19.82 -0.90 3.28
C GLY A 74 19.75 -2.33 3.79
N CYS A 75 19.63 -2.47 5.10
CA CYS A 75 19.43 -3.75 5.80
C CYS A 75 20.46 -4.83 5.41
N GLU A 76 21.73 -4.52 5.61
CA GLU A 76 22.85 -5.46 5.45
C GLU A 76 22.77 -6.62 6.48
N LEU A 77 23.48 -7.73 6.18
CA LEU A 77 23.50 -8.95 7.01
C LEU A 77 24.70 -9.02 7.96
#